data_AF-A0A231HJJ5-F1
#
_entry.id   AF-A0A231HJJ5-F1
#
_cell.length_a   1.000
_cell.length_b   1.000
_cell.length_c   1.000
_cell.angle_alpha   90.00
_cell.angle_beta   90.00
_cell.angle_gamma   90.00
#
_symmetry.space_group_name_H-M   'P 1'
#
loop_
_entity.id
_entity.type
_entity.pdbx_description
1 polymer ?
#
loop_
_entity_poly.entity_id
_entity_poly.type
_entity_poly.pdbx_seq_one_letter_code
_entity_poly.pdbx_strand_id
1 'polypeptide(L)'
;MFICICNAITERQVKAAVAAGAHSMSDLQAQLGVASCCGCCADTAAEYLPGGRQASHQTVHPLGDLVEPAANDAAPAVFVEVIACRA
;
A
#
# COMPACT_ATOMS: atom_id res chain seq x y z
N MET A 1 4.46 7.58 -5.85
CA MET A 1 5.76 7.15 -6.43
C MET A 1 5.91 5.63 -6.47
N PHE A 2 7.01 5.06 -7.01
CA PHE A 2 7.37 3.66 -6.77
C PHE A 2 8.09 3.52 -5.43
N ILE A 3 7.62 2.60 -4.60
CA ILE A 3 8.25 2.24 -3.33
C ILE A 3 9.20 1.05 -3.53
N CYS A 4 8.76 0.04 -4.29
CA CYS A 4 9.58 -1.13 -4.61
C CYS A 4 9.78 -1.24 -6.12
N ILE A 5 11.04 -1.20 -6.55
CA ILE A 5 11.37 -1.34 -7.98
C ILE A 5 11.33 -2.81 -8.39
N CYS A 6 11.85 -3.72 -7.55
CA CYS A 6 11.93 -5.16 -7.87
C CYS A 6 10.56 -5.75 -8.24
N ASN A 7 9.53 -5.39 -7.48
CA ASN A 7 8.18 -5.92 -7.64
C ASN A 7 7.21 -4.87 -8.19
N ALA A 8 7.73 -3.74 -8.70
CA ALA A 8 6.96 -2.64 -9.26
C ALA A 8 5.79 -2.18 -8.37
N ILE A 9 6.04 -2.01 -7.06
CA ILE A 9 5.02 -1.60 -6.08
C ILE A 9 5.02 -0.09 -5.93
N THR A 10 3.85 0.52 -6.08
CA THR A 10 3.64 1.96 -5.94
C THR A 10 3.22 2.33 -4.52
N GLU A 11 3.44 3.59 -4.18
CA GLU A 11 2.97 4.22 -2.94
C GLU A 11 1.45 4.12 -2.79
N ARG A 12 0.70 4.22 -3.90
CA ARG A 12 -0.75 4.06 -3.89
C ARG A 12 -1.15 2.65 -3.47
N GLN A 13 -0.44 1.63 -3.96
CA GLN A 13 -0.65 0.23 -3.56
C GLN A 13 -0.30 0.00 -2.08
N VAL A 14 0.80 0.57 -1.59
CA VAL A 14 1.16 0.50 -0.16
C VAL A 14 0.09 1.17 0.70
N LYS A 15 -0.36 2.37 0.34
CA LYS A 15 -1.45 3.07 1.04
C LYS A 15 -2.76 2.29 1.02
N ALA A 16 -3.10 1.67 -0.11
CA ALA A 16 -4.29 0.83 -0.26
C ALA A 16 -4.21 -0.42 0.64
N ALA A 17 -3.06 -1.09 0.70
CA ALA A 17 -2.85 -2.24 1.59
C ALA A 17 -2.95 -1.85 3.08
N VAL A 18 -2.39 -0.71 3.46
CA VAL A 18 -2.54 -0.17 4.84
C VAL A 18 -4.00 0.14 5.14
N ALA A 19 -4.73 0.77 4.21
CA ALA A 19 -6.17 1.03 4.36
C ALA A 19 -7.01 -0.26 4.41
N ALA A 20 -6.55 -1.33 3.76
CA ALA A 20 -7.15 -2.66 3.82
C ALA A 20 -6.80 -3.45 5.10
N GLY A 21 -5.97 -2.90 6.00
CA GLY A 21 -5.65 -3.49 7.29
C GLY A 21 -4.21 -4.01 7.44
N ALA A 22 -3.29 -3.69 6.53
CA ALA A 22 -1.88 -3.99 6.74
C ALA A 22 -1.29 -3.11 7.85
N HIS A 23 -0.85 -3.71 8.96
CA HIS A 23 -0.31 -3.01 10.13
C HIS A 23 1.16 -3.31 10.41
N SER A 24 1.75 -4.26 9.70
CA SER A 24 3.16 -4.63 9.82
C SER A 24 3.85 -4.78 8.47
N MET A 25 5.19 -4.78 8.48
CA MET A 25 5.98 -5.06 7.27
C MET A 25 5.71 -6.47 6.72
N SER A 26 5.41 -7.43 7.59
CA SER A 26 5.04 -8.79 7.21
C SER A 26 3.70 -8.82 6.47
N ASP A 27 2.72 -8.01 6.88
CA ASP A 27 1.45 -7.88 6.16
C ASP A 27 1.66 -7.29 4.76
N LEU A 28 2.45 -6.22 4.66
CA LEU A 28 2.76 -5.60 3.37
C LEU A 28 3.54 -6.56 2.45
N GLN A 29 4.48 -7.34 3.00
CA GLN A 29 5.18 -8.40 2.28
C GLN A 29 4.21 -9.47 1.78
N ALA A 30 3.29 -9.93 2.61
CA ALA A 30 2.33 -10.96 2.24
C ALA A 30 1.33 -10.48 1.17
N GLN A 31 0.87 -9.23 1.27
CA GLN A 31 -0.14 -8.68 0.36
C GLN A 31 0.44 -8.17 -0.96
N LEU A 32 1.60 -7.50 -0.92
CA LEU A 32 2.17 -6.79 -2.08
C LEU A 32 3.51 -7.37 -2.54
N GLY A 33 4.17 -8.20 -1.73
CA GLY A 33 5.54 -8.62 -1.99
C GLY A 33 6.58 -7.52 -1.80
N VAL A 34 6.26 -6.37 -1.18
CA VAL A 34 7.27 -5.32 -0.94
C VAL A 34 8.44 -5.85 -0.11
N ALA A 35 9.68 -5.47 -0.43
CA ALA A 35 10.88 -5.92 0.29
C ALA A 35 11.16 -7.43 0.30
N SER A 36 10.53 -8.23 -0.57
CA SER A 36 10.78 -9.69 -0.68
C SER A 36 11.98 -10.07 -1.57
N CYS A 37 12.55 -9.11 -2.32
CA CYS A 37 13.67 -9.35 -3.24
C CYS A 37 15.00 -8.81 -2.70
N CYS A 38 15.31 -7.52 -2.94
CA CYS A 38 16.57 -6.91 -2.49
C CYS A 38 16.51 -6.28 -1.09
N GLY A 39 15.31 -6.07 -0.54
CA GLY A 39 15.11 -5.46 0.78
C GLY A 39 15.30 -3.93 0.85
N CYS A 40 15.89 -3.27 -0.15
CA CYS A 40 16.24 -1.84 -0.08
C CYS A 40 15.06 -0.87 0.12
N CYS A 41 13.83 -1.32 -0.10
CA CYS A 41 12.62 -0.52 0.08
C CYS A 41 11.96 -0.69 1.45
N ALA A 42 12.52 -1.54 2.33
CA ALA A 42 11.90 -1.89 3.61
C ALA A 42 11.67 -0.68 4.52
N ASP A 43 12.70 0.14 4.75
CA ASP A 43 12.59 1.33 5.59
C ASP A 43 11.55 2.31 5.06
N THR A 44 11.59 2.59 3.74
CA THR A 44 10.64 3.49 3.08
C THR A 44 9.20 2.96 3.16
N ALA A 45 8.99 1.66 2.97
CA ALA A 45 7.67 1.04 3.10
C ALA A 45 7.14 1.11 4.53
N ALA A 46 8.02 0.92 5.52
CA ALA A 46 7.66 1.00 6.94
C ALA A 46 7.18 2.40 7.35
N GLU A 47 7.61 3.46 6.67
CA GLU A 47 7.14 4.83 6.98
C GLU A 47 5.64 5.05 6.70
N TYR A 48 4.99 4.17 5.94
CA TYR A 48 3.55 4.21 5.64
C TYR A 48 2.70 3.40 6.62
N LEU A 49 3.33 2.56 7.45
CA LEU A 49 2.64 1.81 8.49
C LEU A 49 2.21 2.72 9.66
N PRO A 50 1.28 2.26 10.52
CA PRO A 50 0.87 3.02 11.70
C PRO A 50 2.08 3.43 12.57
N GLY A 51 2.22 4.72 12.85
CA GLY A 51 3.35 5.29 13.59
C GLY A 51 4.53 5.75 12.72
N GLY A 52 4.52 5.47 11.42
CA GLY A 52 5.50 5.98 10.46
C GLY A 52 5.23 7.43 10.04
N ARG A 53 6.26 8.14 9.56
CA ARG A 53 6.17 9.57 9.23
C ARG A 53 5.18 9.89 8.11
N GLN A 54 4.94 8.92 7.21
CA GLN A 54 4.12 9.10 6.01
C GLN A 54 2.67 8.66 6.21
N ALA A 55 2.32 8.11 7.38
CA ALA A 55 0.95 7.77 7.74
C ALA A 55 0.02 9.00 7.73
N SER A 56 0.56 10.20 7.99
CA SER A 56 -0.18 11.46 8.06
C SER A 56 -0.03 12.36 6.81
N HIS A 57 0.89 12.05 5.89
CA HIS A 57 1.12 12.86 4.70
C HIS A 57 0.17 12.42 3.56
N GLN A 58 -1.09 12.82 3.67
CA GLN A 58 -2.03 12.73 2.57
C GLN A 58 -1.72 13.89 1.61
N THR A 59 -1.25 13.57 0.41
CA THR A 59 -1.11 14.57 -0.66
C THR A 59 -2.49 15.15 -0.92
N VAL A 60 -2.70 16.39 -0.50
CA VAL A 60 -3.86 17.18 -0.89
C VAL A 60 -3.72 17.40 -2.40
N HIS A 61 -4.47 16.64 -3.20
CA HIS A 61 -4.61 16.93 -4.62
C HIS A 61 -5.69 18.02 -4.73
N PRO A 62 -5.33 19.27 -5.06
CA PRO A 62 -6.34 20.29 -5.31
C PRO A 62 -7.16 19.85 -6.53
N LEU A 63 -8.47 19.73 -6.33
CA LEU A 63 -9.53 19.37 -7.29
C LEU A 63 -9.08 19.03 -8.74
N GLY A 64 -9.19 17.75 -9.14
CA GLY A 64 -9.66 17.44 -10.50
C GLY A 64 -8.85 16.54 -11.42
N ASP A 65 -7.78 15.87 -11.01
CA ASP A 65 -7.13 14.89 -11.90
C ASP A 65 -7.81 13.52 -11.82
N LEU A 66 -8.40 13.10 -12.94
CA LEU A 66 -8.68 11.69 -13.23
C LEU A 66 -7.33 10.98 -13.36
N VAL A 67 -6.71 10.63 -12.24
CA VAL A 67 -5.50 9.83 -12.25
C VAL A 67 -5.89 8.44 -12.74
N GLU A 68 -5.60 8.18 -14.01
CA GLU A 68 -5.69 6.85 -14.59
C GLU A 68 -4.93 5.86 -13.69
N PRO A 69 -5.48 4.66 -13.44
CA PRO A 69 -4.77 3.63 -12.70
C PRO A 69 -3.43 3.38 -13.39
N ALA A 70 -2.36 3.25 -12.60
CA ALA A 70 -1.08 2.87 -13.17
C ALA A 70 -1.25 1.48 -13.81
N ALA A 71 -0.52 1.21 -14.89
CA ALA A 71 -0.65 -0.06 -15.62
C ALA A 71 -0.33 -1.31 -14.75
N ASN A 72 0.29 -1.12 -13.59
CA ASN A 72 0.58 -2.14 -12.59
C ASN A 72 -0.40 -2.17 -11.41
N ASP A 73 -1.40 -1.28 -11.37
CA ASP A 73 -2.54 -1.36 -10.46
C ASP A 73 -3.46 -2.47 -11.00
N ALA A 74 -3.07 -3.73 -10.79
CA ALA A 74 -3.99 -4.84 -10.97
C ALA A 74 -5.21 -4.56 -10.10
N ALA A 75 -6.39 -4.43 -10.72
CA ALA A 75 -7.65 -4.17 -10.04
C ALA A 75 -7.69 -5.00 -8.75
N PRO A 76 -7.86 -4.37 -7.57
CA PRO A 76 -7.57 -5.01 -6.30
C PRO A 76 -8.32 -6.35 -6.24
N ALA A 77 -7.58 -7.46 -6.21
CA ALA A 77 -8.09 -8.76 -5.77
C ALA A 77 -8.30 -8.74 -4.24
N VAL A 78 -8.85 -7.65 -3.72
CA VAL A 78 -9.19 -7.48 -2.32
C VAL A 78 -10.66 -7.89 -2.22
N PHE A 79 -10.91 -9.20 -2.22
CA PHE A 79 -12.12 -9.71 -1.60
C PHE A 79 -11.96 -9.47 -0.09
N VAL A 80 -12.38 -8.30 0.39
CA VAL A 80 -12.69 -8.12 1.80
C VAL A 80 -13.99 -8.87 2.04
N GLU A 81 -13.89 -10.15 2.44
CA GLU A 81 -15.01 -10.78 3.12
C GLU A 81 -15.14 -10.10 4.48
N VAL A 82 -16.05 -9.12 4.54
CA VAL A 82 -16.49 -8.54 5.81
C VAL A 82 -17.19 -9.66 6.57
N ILE A 83 -16.45 -10.38 7.42
CA ILE A 83 -17.04 -11.20 8.48
C ILE A 83 -17.62 -10.20 9.48
N ALA A 84 -18.82 -9.71 9.17
CA ALA A 84 -19.68 -9.09 10.16
C ALA A 84 -20.10 -10.20 11.13
N CYS A 85 -19.50 -10.20 12.32
CA CYS A 85 -20.04 -10.89 13.48
C CYS A 85 -21.51 -10.46 13.65
N ARG A 86 -22.45 -11.33 13.27
CA ARG A 86 -23.85 -11.21 13.68
C ARG A 86 -23.94 -11.66 15.14
N ALA A 87 -24.22 -10.69 16.01
CA ALA A 87 -24.79 -10.94 17.34
C ALA A 87 -26.26 -11.37 17.22
#